data_AF-A0A8J3IN90-F1
#
_entry.id   AF-A0A8J3IN90-F1
#
_cell.length_a   1.000
_cell.length_b   1.000
_cell.length_c   1.000
_cell.angle_alpha   90.00
_cell.angle_beta   90.00
_cell.angle_gamma   90.00
#
_symmetry.space_group_name_H-M   'P 1'
#
loop_
_entity.id
_entity.type
_entity.pdbx_description
1 polymer ?
#
loop_
_entity_poly.entity_id
_entity_poly.type
_entity_poly.pdbx_seq_one_letter_code
_entity_poly.pdbx_strand_id
1 'polypeptide(L)'
;MVNTTRKILTDAIREVAHPPTDRHTDYEPLLEMIGDARLVLLGEASHGTHEFYDTRTSITQRLITEKGFTAVAVEADWPDAYRVNRYVQGTSDDTTAHEALDSFQRFPLWM
;
A
#
# COMPACT_ATOMS: atom_id res chain seq x y z
N MET A 1 -27.84 -19.68 20.34
CA MET A 1 -28.07 -18.57 19.40
C MET A 1 -26.77 -17.90 18.93
N VAL A 2 -25.92 -17.38 19.82
CA VAL A 2 -24.67 -16.67 19.44
C VAL A 2 -23.76 -17.47 18.49
N ASN A 3 -23.62 -18.78 18.71
CA ASN A 3 -22.76 -19.63 17.88
C ASN A 3 -23.29 -19.82 16.45
N THR A 4 -24.62 -19.85 16.29
CA THR A 4 -25.29 -19.98 14.98
C THR A 4 -25.14 -18.69 14.17
N THR A 5 -25.34 -17.53 14.80
CA THR A 5 -25.15 -16.22 14.15
C THR A 5 -23.70 -16.01 13.71
N ARG A 6 -22.73 -16.37 14.56
CA ARG A 6 -21.30 -16.27 14.21
C ARG A 6 -20.97 -17.12 12.97
N LYS A 7 -21.48 -18.35 12.92
CA LYS A 7 -21.27 -19.24 11.77
C LYS A 7 -21.84 -18.64 10.48
N ILE A 8 -23.09 -18.17 10.52
CA ILE A 8 -23.74 -17.54 9.36
C ILE A 8 -22.92 -16.34 8.85
N LEU A 9 -22.46 -15.46 9.75
CA LEU A 9 -21.66 -14.30 9.36
C LEU A 9 -20.31 -14.68 8.77
N THR A 10 -19.59 -15.64 9.38
CA THR A 10 -18.31 -16.11 8.84
C THR A 10 -18.47 -16.76 7.46
N ASP A 11 -19.52 -17.57 7.27
CA ASP A 11 -19.76 -18.22 5.99
C ASP A 11 -20.14 -17.19 4.90
N ALA A 12 -20.96 -16.18 5.24
CA ALA A 12 -21.28 -15.09 4.33
C ALA A 12 -20.05 -14.27 3.91
N ILE A 13 -19.11 -13.98 4.83
CA ILE A 13 -17.86 -13.29 4.49
C ILE A 13 -17.00 -14.16 3.57
N ARG A 14 -16.88 -15.46 3.85
CA ARG A 14 -16.08 -16.38 3.03
C ARG A 14 -16.60 -16.51 1.60
N GLU A 15 -17.91 -16.42 1.41
CA GLU A 15 -18.54 -16.51 0.09
C GLU A 15 -18.14 -15.35 -0.83
N VAL A 16 -17.91 -14.16 -0.26
CA VAL A 16 -17.59 -12.94 -1.02
C VAL A 16 -16.14 -12.49 -0.91
N ALA A 17 -15.36 -13.10 -0.01
CA ALA A 17 -13.96 -12.75 0.18
C ALA A 17 -13.11 -13.20 -1.02
N HIS A 18 -12.19 -12.34 -1.44
CA HIS A 18 -11.15 -12.67 -2.39
C HIS A 18 -9.86 -12.96 -1.62
N PRO A 19 -9.51 -14.23 -1.35
CA PRO A 19 -8.30 -14.54 -0.60
C PRO A 19 -7.05 -14.24 -1.45
N PRO A 20 -6.03 -13.59 -0.88
CA PRO A 20 -4.74 -13.47 -1.56
C PRO A 20 -4.10 -14.85 -1.75
N THR A 21 -3.45 -15.05 -2.88
CA THR A 21 -2.77 -16.28 -3.30
C THR A 21 -1.28 -16.07 -3.59
N ASP A 22 -0.72 -14.94 -3.14
CA ASP A 22 0.64 -14.45 -3.43
C ASP A 22 0.90 -14.28 -4.95
N ARG A 23 -0.15 -13.98 -5.71
CA ARG A 23 -0.08 -13.72 -7.15
C ARG A 23 -0.26 -12.24 -7.43
N HIS A 24 0.43 -11.75 -8.45
CA HIS A 24 0.26 -10.37 -8.93
C HIS A 24 -1.22 -10.01 -9.26
N THR A 25 -2.01 -11.00 -9.65
CA THR A 25 -3.44 -10.85 -9.99
C THR A 25 -4.36 -10.78 -8.78
N ASP A 26 -3.89 -10.97 -7.56
CA ASP A 26 -4.74 -11.02 -6.36
C ASP A 26 -5.53 -9.73 -6.14
N TYR A 27 -4.99 -8.60 -6.59
CA TYR A 27 -5.63 -7.29 -6.46
C TYR A 27 -6.49 -6.89 -7.67
N GLU A 28 -6.71 -7.77 -8.67
CA GLU A 28 -7.57 -7.45 -9.82
C GLU A 28 -8.99 -7.03 -9.40
N PRO A 29 -9.69 -7.78 -8.51
CA PRO A 29 -11.04 -7.39 -8.09
C PRO A 29 -11.05 -6.05 -7.34
N LEU A 30 -9.95 -5.73 -6.63
CA LEU A 30 -9.77 -4.44 -5.97
C LEU A 30 -9.63 -3.30 -6.98
N LEU A 31 -8.81 -3.49 -8.03
CA LEU A 31 -8.63 -2.47 -9.07
C LEU A 31 -9.90 -2.25 -9.90
N GLU A 32 -10.69 -3.30 -10.13
CA GLU A 32 -12.02 -3.19 -10.73
C GLU A 32 -12.94 -2.36 -9.82
N MET A 33 -12.97 -2.64 -8.52
CA MET A 33 -13.78 -1.91 -7.53
C MET A 33 -13.39 -0.44 -7.40
N ILE A 34 -12.10 -0.13 -7.48
CA ILE A 34 -11.59 1.25 -7.46
C ILE A 34 -12.12 2.04 -8.67
N GLY A 35 -12.34 1.40 -9.82
CA GLY A 35 -12.91 2.02 -11.02
C GLY A 35 -12.12 3.26 -11.46
N ASP A 36 -12.83 4.38 -11.60
CA ASP A 36 -12.31 5.69 -12.02
C ASP A 36 -12.07 6.65 -10.84
N ALA A 37 -11.89 6.12 -9.62
CA ALA A 37 -11.62 6.94 -8.46
C ALA A 37 -10.35 7.78 -8.67
N ARG A 38 -10.43 9.08 -8.39
CA ARG A 38 -9.28 10.00 -8.50
C ARG A 38 -8.37 10.00 -7.29
N LEU A 39 -8.88 9.51 -6.15
CA LEU A 39 -8.19 9.44 -4.88
C LEU A 39 -8.47 8.07 -4.26
N VAL A 40 -7.40 7.37 -3.88
CA VAL A 40 -7.46 6.08 -3.18
C VAL A 40 -6.67 6.24 -1.89
N LEU A 41 -7.30 5.91 -0.76
CA LEU A 41 -6.69 5.98 0.57
C LEU A 41 -6.35 4.57 1.04
N LEU A 42 -5.05 4.28 1.18
CA LEU A 42 -4.55 2.97 1.61
C LEU A 42 -4.09 3.04 3.07
N GLY A 43 -4.90 2.49 3.97
CA GLY A 43 -4.58 2.39 5.40
C GLY A 43 -3.89 1.07 5.76
N GLU A 44 -3.40 1.00 6.99
CA GLU A 44 -2.86 -0.22 7.61
C GLU A 44 -3.44 -0.40 9.03
N ALA A 45 -3.53 -1.65 9.50
CA ALA A 45 -4.07 -1.92 10.83
C ALA A 45 -3.06 -1.68 11.95
N SER A 46 -1.76 -1.67 11.63
CA SER A 46 -0.67 -1.36 12.55
C SER A 46 0.56 -0.86 11.81
N HIS A 47 1.35 -0.01 12.48
CA HIS A 47 2.69 0.37 12.01
C HIS A 47 3.69 -0.76 12.28
N GLY A 48 4.62 -0.98 11.34
CA GLY A 48 5.71 -1.95 11.52
C GLY A 48 5.35 -3.41 11.24
N THR A 49 4.23 -3.70 10.58
CA THR A 49 3.89 -5.04 10.10
C THR A 49 4.27 -5.19 8.63
N HIS A 50 5.31 -5.98 8.35
CA HIS A 50 5.91 -6.15 7.01
C HIS A 50 4.87 -6.43 5.91
N GLU A 51 3.93 -7.33 6.18
CA GLU A 51 2.92 -7.78 5.22
C GLU A 51 1.98 -6.64 4.77
N PHE A 52 1.76 -5.63 5.63
CA PHE A 52 1.00 -4.44 5.24
C PHE A 52 1.79 -3.54 4.29
N TYR A 53 3.10 -3.37 4.50
CA TYR A 53 3.95 -2.59 3.61
C TYR A 53 4.09 -3.27 2.23
N ASP A 54 4.26 -4.60 2.21
CA ASP A 54 4.31 -5.37 0.96
C ASP A 54 3.01 -5.24 0.15
N THR A 55 1.88 -5.40 0.84
CA THR A 55 0.54 -5.27 0.23
C THR A 55 0.33 -3.87 -0.32
N ARG A 56 0.63 -2.83 0.47
CA ARG A 56 0.48 -1.43 0.05
C ARG A 56 1.41 -1.08 -1.11
N THR A 57 2.63 -1.61 -1.12
CA THR A 57 3.59 -1.45 -2.22
C THR A 57 3.04 -2.06 -3.51
N SER A 58 2.57 -3.30 -3.44
CA SER A 58 1.99 -4.02 -4.59
C SER A 58 0.78 -3.29 -5.17
N ILE A 59 -0.15 -2.86 -4.31
CA ILE A 59 -1.34 -2.09 -4.76
C ILE A 59 -0.92 -0.75 -5.36
N THR A 60 0.00 -0.03 -4.72
CA THR A 60 0.47 1.29 -5.19
C THR A 60 1.14 1.19 -6.56
N GLN A 61 1.98 0.17 -6.78
CA GLN A 61 2.61 -0.08 -8.07
C GLN A 61 1.56 -0.25 -9.17
N ARG A 62 0.54 -1.08 -8.94
CA ARG A 62 -0.53 -1.30 -9.92
C ARG A 62 -1.40 -0.06 -10.15
N LEU A 63 -1.68 0.73 -9.12
CA LEU A 63 -2.37 2.01 -9.28
C LEU A 63 -1.60 2.97 -10.18
N ILE A 64 -0.27 3.00 -10.08
CA ILE A 64 0.59 3.82 -10.94
C ILE A 64 0.60 3.27 -12.37
N THR A 65 0.92 1.98 -12.54
CA THR A 65 1.19 1.39 -13.86
C THR A 65 -0.08 1.10 -14.67
N GLU A 66 -1.18 0.74 -14.02
CA GLU A 66 -2.42 0.30 -14.68
C GLU A 66 -3.53 1.35 -14.62
N LYS A 67 -3.55 2.20 -13.58
CA LYS A 67 -4.60 3.22 -13.36
C LYS A 67 -4.10 4.66 -13.55
N GLY A 68 -2.82 4.86 -13.83
CA GLY A 68 -2.27 6.17 -14.20
C GLY A 68 -2.17 7.17 -13.04
N PHE A 69 -2.13 6.70 -11.78
CA PHE A 69 -1.86 7.58 -10.65
C PHE A 69 -0.43 8.12 -10.72
N THR A 70 -0.27 9.44 -10.56
CA THR A 70 1.04 10.12 -10.73
C THR A 70 1.58 10.74 -9.43
N ALA A 71 0.88 10.56 -8.31
CA ALA A 71 1.28 11.11 -7.02
C ALA A 71 0.97 10.11 -5.90
N VAL A 72 1.91 9.99 -4.96
CA VAL A 72 1.76 9.20 -3.73
C VAL A 72 1.96 10.14 -2.55
N ALA A 73 0.95 10.26 -1.70
CA ALA A 73 1.05 10.97 -0.42
C ALA A 73 1.27 9.95 0.70
N VAL A 74 2.26 10.20 1.55
CA VAL A 74 2.64 9.31 2.65
C VAL A 74 2.48 10.01 3.99
N GLU A 75 2.16 9.24 5.03
CA GLU A 75 2.17 9.68 6.41
C GLU A 75 3.63 9.78 6.89
N ALA A 76 4.26 10.93 6.65
CA ALA A 76 5.68 11.15 6.93
C ALA A 76 5.98 12.62 7.26
N ASP A 77 7.12 12.84 7.91
CA ASP A 77 7.67 14.17 8.10
C ASP A 77 8.04 14.79 6.74
N TRP A 78 7.56 16.03 6.50
CA TRP A 78 7.69 16.69 5.19
C TRP A 78 9.14 16.77 4.66
N PRO A 79 10.16 17.13 5.45
CA PRO A 79 11.54 17.20 4.94
C PRO A 79 12.05 15.85 4.41
N ASP A 80 11.73 14.76 5.10
CA ASP A 80 12.20 13.41 4.75
C ASP A 80 11.50 12.92 3.48
N ALA A 81 10.17 13.10 3.41
CA ALA A 81 9.40 12.79 2.20
C ALA A 81 9.83 13.65 1.00
N TYR A 82 10.18 14.91 1.22
CA TYR A 82 10.63 15.80 0.15
C TYR A 82 11.99 15.38 -0.42
N ARG A 83 12.93 14.89 0.43
CA ARG A 83 14.20 14.33 -0.04
C ARG A 83 13.96 13.15 -1.00
N VAL A 84 13.09 12.21 -0.60
CA VAL A 84 12.70 11.07 -1.46
C VAL A 84 12.04 11.54 -2.76
N ASN A 85 11.15 12.53 -2.69
CA ASN A 85 10.53 13.09 -3.89
C ASN A 85 11.58 13.69 -4.84
N ARG A 86 12.60 14.39 -4.35
CA ARG A 86 13.70 14.88 -5.22
C ARG A 86 14.44 13.73 -5.88
N TYR A 87 14.69 12.64 -5.16
CA TYR A 87 15.33 11.44 -5.72
C TYR A 87 14.48 10.82 -6.84
N VAL A 88 13.19 10.60 -6.60
CA VAL A 88 12.25 10.05 -7.60
C VAL A 88 12.14 10.94 -8.85
N GLN A 89 12.24 12.27 -8.69
CA GLN A 89 12.20 13.24 -9.79
C GLN A 89 13.57 13.44 -10.48
N GLY A 90 14.63 12.76 -10.04
CA GLY A 90 15.98 12.92 -10.61
C GLY A 90 16.63 14.29 -10.31
N THR A 91 16.24 14.92 -9.20
CA THR A 91 16.73 16.25 -8.75
C THR A 91 17.44 16.19 -7.40
N SER A 92 17.76 14.99 -6.90
CA SER A 92 18.58 14.78 -5.70
C SER A 92 20.04 14.51 -6.08
N ASP A 93 20.93 14.76 -5.11
CA ASP A 93 22.33 14.32 -5.15
C ASP A 93 22.49 12.87 -4.64
N ASP A 94 21.43 12.30 -4.06
CA ASP A 94 21.39 10.90 -3.63
C ASP A 94 21.53 9.96 -4.84
N THR A 95 22.43 8.99 -4.75
CA THR A 95 22.74 8.06 -5.84
C THR A 95 21.90 6.79 -5.78
N THR A 96 21.38 6.45 -4.60
CA THR A 96 20.54 5.27 -4.38
C THR A 96 19.25 5.60 -3.64
N ALA A 97 18.25 4.74 -3.79
CA ALA A 97 16.99 4.87 -3.06
C ALA A 97 17.20 4.73 -1.53
N HIS A 98 18.15 3.89 -1.11
CA HIS A 98 18.51 3.75 0.30
C HIS A 98 19.05 5.07 0.87
N GLU A 99 19.97 5.72 0.17
CA GLU A 99 20.49 7.04 0.59
C GLU A 99 19.37 8.09 0.70
N ALA A 100 18.44 8.11 -0.26
CA ALA A 100 17.30 9.02 -0.21
C ALA A 100 16.36 8.77 0.98
N LEU A 101 16.29 7.51 1.44
CA LEU A 101 15.48 7.08 2.59
C LEU A 101 16.20 7.21 3.93
N ASP A 102 17.52 7.46 3.98
CA ASP A 102 18.29 7.56 5.22
C ASP A 102 17.77 8.64 6.19
N SER A 103 16.97 9.59 5.73
CA SER A 103 16.34 10.58 6.63
C SER A 103 15.24 9.97 7.51
N PHE A 104 14.64 8.85 7.12
CA PHE A 104 13.58 8.16 7.86
C PHE A 104 14.12 7.36 9.06
N GLN A 105 14.48 8.06 10.13
CA GLN A 105 15.11 7.46 11.33
C GLN A 105 14.10 6.85 12.32
N ARG A 106 12.81 7.07 12.12
CA ARG A 106 11.74 6.68 13.07
C ARG A 106 11.02 5.39 12.67
N PHE A 107 11.38 4.83 11.52
CA PHE A 107 10.78 3.63 10.96
C PHE A 107 11.82 2.50 10.91
N PRO A 108 11.40 1.23 10.99
CA PRO A 108 12.31 0.11 10.79
C PRO A 108 13.05 0.19 9.46
N LEU A 109 14.36 -0.10 9.45
CA LEU A 109 15.21 -0.03 8.25
C LEU A 109 14.88 -1.05 7.14
N TRP A 110 13.99 -2.01 7.42
CA TRP A 110 13.49 -2.94 6.40
C TRP A 110 12.32 -2.36 5.59
N MET A 111 11.77 -1.23 6.04
CA MET A 111 10.81 -0.41 5.29
C MET A 111 11.57 0.50 4.32
#